data_AF-A0AA42CPX6-F1
#
_entry.id   AF-A0AA42CPX6-F1
#
_cell.length_a   1.000
_cell.length_b   1.000
_cell.length_c   1.000
_cell.angle_alpha   90.00
_cell.angle_beta   90.00
_cell.angle_gamma   90.00
#
_symmetry.space_group_name_H-M   'P 1'
#
loop_
_entity.id
_entity.type
_entity.pdbx_description
1 polymer ?
#
loop_
_entity_poly.entity_id
_entity_poly.type
_entity_poly.pdbx_seq_one_letter_code
_entity_poly.pdbx_strand_id
1 'polypeptide(L)' 'MKGFGFIQRDDGQPDAFVHISAVERAGMSSLNEGDRLSFELEVDRRGKYAAVNLQQSS' A
#
# COMPACT_ATOMS: atom_id res chain seq x y z
N MET A 1 16.32 4.94 -4.49
CA MET A 1 15.38 4.48 -3.44
C MET A 1 14.55 3.36 -4.05
N LYS A 2 14.40 2.20 -3.39
CA LYS A 2 13.49 1.16 -3.89
C LYS A 2 12.07 1.72 -3.71
N GLY A 3 11.45 2.16 -4.79
CA GLY A 3 10.14 2.83 -4.78
C GLY A 3 8.97 1.87 -4.59
N PHE A 4 9.10 0.95 -3.64
CA PHE A 4 8.07 -0.04 -3.32
C PHE A 4 8.20 -0.51 -1.88
N GLY A 5 7.11 -1.02 -1.33
CA GLY A 5 7.03 -1.58 0.01
C GLY A 5 5.92 -2.63 0.11
N PHE A 6 5.60 -2.99 1.35
CA PHE A 6 4.53 -3.94 1.67
C PHE A 6 3.70 -3.38 2.82
N ILE A 7 2.39 -3.61 2.76
CA ILE A 7 1.44 -3.24 3.81
C ILE A 7 0.86 -4.53 4.37
N GLN A 8 1.03 -4.72 5.68
CA GLN A 8 0.41 -5.82 6.39
C GLN A 8 -1.10 -5.59 6.46
N ARG A 9 -1.86 -6.65 6.18
CA ARG A 9 -3.33 -6.60 6.18
C ARG A 9 -3.89 -7.18 7.48
N ASP A 10 -4.91 -6.51 8.02
CA ASP A 10 -5.58 -6.94 9.25
C ASP A 10 -6.46 -8.20 9.07
N ASP A 11 -6.80 -8.55 7.82
CA ASP A 11 -7.61 -9.72 7.48
C ASP A 11 -6.82 -11.05 7.47
N GLY A 12 -5.53 -11.01 7.84
CA GLY A 12 -4.65 -12.17 7.92
C GLY A 12 -4.23 -12.74 6.56
N GLN A 13 -4.53 -12.04 5.46
CA GLN A 13 -4.06 -12.40 4.12
C GLN A 13 -2.61 -11.96 3.89
N PRO A 14 -1.95 -12.45 2.82
CA PRO A 14 -0.60 -12.02 2.47
C PRO A 14 -0.49 -10.50 2.27
N ASP A 15 0.65 -9.94 2.66
CA ASP A 15 0.93 -8.52 2.56
C ASP A 15 0.64 -7.97 1.16
N ALA A 16 0.03 -6.78 1.13
CA ALA A 16 -0.28 -6.09 -0.10
C ALA A 16 0.98 -5.36 -0.61
N PHE A 17 1.29 -5.52 -1.90
CA PHE A 17 2.39 -4.78 -2.51
C PHE A 17 1.99 -3.31 -2.68
N VAL A 18 2.84 -2.37 -2.29
CA VAL A 18 2.63 -0.94 -2.52
C VAL A 18 3.74 -0.37 -3.40
N HIS A 19 3.35 0.37 -4.43
CA HIS A 19 4.27 1.10 -5.30
C HIS A 19 4.36 2.57 -4.86
N ILE A 20 5.53 3.21 -4.99
CA ILE A 20 5.74 4.61 -4.60
C ILE A 20 4.74 5.55 -5.29
N SER A 21 4.34 5.23 -6.51
CA SER A 21 3.35 6.04 -7.24
C SER A 21 1.94 5.99 -6.64
N ALA A 22 1.60 4.99 -5.82
CA ALA A 22 0.35 5.00 -5.05
C ALA A 22 0.49 5.92 -3.83
N VAL A 23 1.65 5.90 -3.17
CA VAL A 23 1.99 6.74 -2.01
C VAL A 23 1.99 8.23 -2.41
N GLU A 24 2.66 8.56 -3.51
CA GLU A 24 2.70 9.92 -4.06
C GLU A 24 1.31 10.43 -4.45
N ARG A 25 0.47 9.57 -5.05
CA ARG A 25 -0.93 9.91 -5.40
C ARG A 25 -1.79 10.20 -4.18
N ALA A 26 -1.49 9.56 -3.06
CA ALA A 26 -2.15 9.83 -1.78
C ALA A 26 -1.63 11.10 -1.10
N GLY A 27 -0.72 11.85 -1.73
CA GLY A 27 -0.10 13.04 -1.14
C GLY A 27 0.93 12.73 -0.06
N MET A 28 1.33 11.46 0.07
CA MET A 28 2.32 11.02 1.05
C MET A 28 3.71 11.01 0.40
N SER A 29 4.73 11.46 1.14
CA SER A 29 6.12 11.46 0.66
C SER A 29 6.83 10.13 0.95
N SER A 30 6.37 9.43 2.00
CA SER A 30 6.95 8.20 2.53
C SER A 30 5.93 7.49 3.41
N LEU A 31 6.09 6.18 3.54
CA LEU A 31 5.42 5.39 4.57
C LEU A 31 6.45 5.00 5.62
N ASN A 32 6.12 5.19 6.89
CA ASN A 32 6.94 4.77 8.02
C ASN A 32 6.40 3.48 8.62
N GLU A 33 7.28 2.73 9.28
CA GLU A 33 6.86 1.56 10.04
C GLU A 33 5.88 1.98 11.16
N GLY A 34 4.75 1.27 11.25
CA GLY A 34 3.69 1.57 12.21
C GLY A 34 2.60 2.53 11.71
N ASP A 35 2.76 3.13 10.52
CA ASP A 35 1.70 3.96 9.93
C ASP A 35 0.46 3.10 9.63
N ARG A 36 -0.71 3.58 10.10
CA ARG A 36 -2.01 3.00 9.74
C ARG A 36 -2.61 3.75 8.56
N LEU A 37 -3.02 3.00 7.57
CA LEU A 37 -3.53 3.52 6.31
C LEU A 37 -4.78 2.72 5.92
N SER A 38 -5.72 3.41 5.30
CA SER A 38 -6.78 2.77 4.53
C SER A 38 -6.31 2.60 3.10
N PHE A 39 -6.62 1.45 2.48
CA PHE A 39 -6.30 1.19 1.08
C PHE A 39 -7.34 0.24 0.48
N GLU A 40 -7.40 0.25 -0.84
CA GLU A 40 -8.13 -0.74 -1.62
C GLU A 40 -7.15 -1.76 -2.20
N LEU A 41 -7.64 -2.98 -2.43
CA LEU A 41 -6.85 -4.05 -3.00
C LEU A 41 -7.25 -4.25 -4.46
N GLU A 42 -6.25 -4.17 -5.33
CA GLU A 42 -6.40 -4.53 -6.74
C GLU A 42 -5.55 -5.78 -7.02
N VAL A 43 -6.06 -6.67 -7.87
CA VAL A 43 -5.31 -7.84 -8.35
C VAL A 43 -4.60 -7.44 -9.63
N ASP A 44 -3.27 -7.45 -9.63
CA ASP A 44 -2.48 -7.16 -10.81
C ASP A 44 -2.65 -8.24 -11.89
N ARG A 45 -2.13 -7.98 -13.10
CA ARG A 45 -2.17 -8.94 -14.22
C ARG A 45 -1.50 -10.29 -13.94
N ARG A 46 -0.75 -10.41 -12.85
CA ARG A 46 -0.02 -11.61 -12.41
C ARG A 46 -0.72 -12.31 -11.24
N GLY A 47 -1.91 -11.85 -10.85
CA GLY A 47 -2.67 -12.41 -9.74
C GLY A 47 -2.19 -11.98 -8.36
N LYS A 48 -1.37 -10.92 -8.26
CA LYS A 48 -0.86 -10.42 -6.98
C LYS A 48 -1.70 -9.26 -6.46
N TYR A 49 -1.90 -9.22 -5.15
CA TYR A 49 -2.56 -8.12 -4.49
C TYR A 49 -1.66 -6.89 -4.42
N ALA A 50 -2.15 -5.76 -4.90
CA ALA A 50 -1.53 -4.46 -4.80
C ALA A 50 -2.45 -3.48 -4.04
N ALA A 51 -1.87 -2.68 -3.16
CA ALA A 51 -2.56 -1.61 -2.46
C ALA A 51 -2.68 -0.38 -3.37
N VAL A 52 -3.92 0.08 -3.58
CA VAL A 52 -4.27 1.27 -4.36
C VAL A 52 -5.14 2.20 -3.50
N ASN A 53 -5.35 3.44 -3.97
CA ASN A 53 -6.19 4.42 -3.28
C ASN A 53 -5.84 4.59 -1.79
N LEU A 54 -4.53 4.69 -1.49
CA LEU A 54 -4.04 4.86 -0.12
C LEU A 54 -4.60 6.15 0.48
N GLN A 55 -4.99 6.08 1.75
CA GLN A 55 -5.43 7.21 2.55
C GLN A 55 -4.82 7.08 3.95
N GLN A 56 -4.28 8.19 4.45
CA GLN A 56 -3.76 8.22 5.81
C GLN A 56 -4.94 8.19 6.79
N SER A 57 -4.91 7.23 7.72
CA SER A 57 -5.88 7.19 8.81
C SER A 57 -5.43 8.19 9.87
N SER A 58 -6.01 9.39 9.84
CA SER A 58 -5.81 10.44 10.85
C SER A 58 -6.40 10.08 12.21
#